data_AF-A0A420E0U6-F1
#
_entry.id   AF-A0A420E0U6-F1
#
_cell.length_a   1.000
_cell.length_b   1.000
_cell.length_c   1.000
_cell.angle_alpha   90.00
_cell.angle_beta   90.00
_cell.angle_gamma   90.00
#
_symmetry.space_group_name_H-M   'P 1'
#
loop_
_entity.id
_entity.type
_entity.pdbx_description
1 polymer ?
#
loop_
_entity_poly.entity_id
_entity_poly.type
_entity_poly.pdbx_seq_one_letter_code
_entity_poly.pdbx_strand_id
1 'polypeptide(L)'
;MRTTAIILSIVMLFQSLNITCTNILNLDKLIEHAQFHKETYSDSFITFLSKHYGELKVAHSEKHQEEKEEHEKLPFQFDYHVVDFHKVTFEDIEVPLPSILAFVERKQLFYYQNFYNSPDALGVFQPPRYI
;
A
#
# COMPACT_ATOMS: atom_id res chain seq x y z
N MET A 1 -0.77 -8.20 -27.39
CA MET A 1 -2.04 -7.91 -26.66
C MET A 1 -2.33 -8.92 -25.55
N ARG A 2 -2.25 -10.24 -25.78
CA ARG A 2 -2.50 -11.24 -24.71
C ARG A 2 -1.44 -11.27 -23.61
N THR A 3 -0.16 -11.33 -23.97
CA THR A 3 0.97 -11.36 -23.02
C THR A 3 1.07 -10.08 -22.20
N THR A 4 0.88 -8.93 -22.84
CA THR A 4 0.86 -7.61 -22.19
C THR A 4 -0.26 -7.49 -21.16
N ALA A 5 -1.45 -8.05 -21.46
CA ALA A 5 -2.54 -8.10 -20.50
C ALA A 5 -2.24 -9.03 -19.32
N ILE A 6 -1.63 -10.20 -19.56
CA ILE A 6 -1.22 -11.12 -18.48
C ILE A 6 -0.20 -10.45 -17.55
N ILE A 7 0.83 -9.82 -18.12
CA ILE A 7 1.86 -9.11 -17.33
C ILE A 7 1.21 -7.98 -16.53
N LEU A 8 0.33 -7.18 -17.14
CA LEU A 8 -0.37 -6.10 -16.44
C LEU A 8 -1.25 -6.65 -15.31
N SER A 9 -1.99 -7.73 -15.52
CA SER A 9 -2.80 -8.36 -14.47
C SER A 9 -1.96 -8.89 -13.32
N ILE A 10 -0.79 -9.46 -13.61
CA ILE A 10 0.15 -9.92 -12.58
C ILE A 10 0.67 -8.74 -11.77
N VAL A 11 1.08 -7.64 -12.43
CA VAL A 11 1.53 -6.42 -11.75
C VAL A 11 0.42 -5.84 -10.87
N MET A 12 -0.81 -5.73 -11.39
CA MET A 12 -1.97 -5.25 -10.62
C MET A 12 -2.28 -6.15 -9.42
N LEU A 13 -2.15 -7.48 -9.57
CA LEU A 13 -2.33 -8.42 -8.47
C LEU A 13 -1.27 -8.19 -7.38
N PHE A 14 0.02 -8.14 -7.74
CA PHE A 14 1.09 -7.89 -6.77
C PHE A 14 0.94 -6.55 -6.06
N GLN A 15 0.51 -5.51 -6.77
CA GLN A 15 0.16 -4.22 -6.17
C GLN A 15 -1.02 -4.33 -5.21
N SER A 16 -2.07 -5.10 -5.55
CA SER A 16 -3.24 -5.29 -4.67
C SER A 16 -2.92 -6.06 -3.39
N LEU A 17 -1.92 -6.95 -3.42
CA LEU A 17 -1.43 -7.67 -2.25
C LEU A 17 -0.54 -6.81 -1.34
N ASN A 18 -0.25 -5.57 -1.74
CA ASN A 18 0.65 -4.64 -1.05
C ASN A 18 2.05 -5.23 -0.80
N ILE A 19 2.53 -6.12 -1.70
CA ILE A 19 3.87 -6.70 -1.58
C ILE A 19 4.91 -5.61 -1.90
N THR A 20 5.69 -5.22 -0.91
CA THR A 20 6.75 -4.21 -1.04
C THR A 20 8.11 -4.86 -1.33
N CYS A 21 9.07 -4.07 -1.83
CA CYS A 21 10.44 -4.54 -2.02
C CYS A 21 11.06 -5.08 -0.73
N THR A 22 10.77 -4.45 0.42
CA THR A 22 11.22 -4.89 1.74
C THR A 22 10.73 -6.31 2.06
N ASN A 23 9.50 -6.65 1.68
CA ASN A 23 9.00 -8.00 1.89
C ASN A 23 9.78 -9.05 1.09
N ILE A 24 10.18 -8.72 -0.14
CA ILE A 24 10.98 -9.62 -0.98
C ILE A 24 12.39 -9.78 -0.38
N LEU A 25 12.99 -8.69 0.11
CA LEU A 25 14.32 -8.72 0.72
C LEU A 25 14.37 -9.52 2.02
N ASN A 26 13.28 -9.56 2.79
CA ASN A 26 13.20 -10.29 4.06
C ASN A 26 12.68 -11.73 3.92
N LEU A 27 12.57 -12.27 2.70
CA LEU A 27 12.13 -13.67 2.50
C LEU A 27 13.12 -14.68 3.09
N ASP A 28 14.40 -14.34 3.14
CA ASP A 28 15.43 -15.16 3.81
C ASP A 28 15.11 -15.34 5.29
N LYS A 29 14.72 -14.26 5.99
CA LYS A 29 14.35 -14.28 7.40
C LYS A 29 13.11 -15.13 7.67
N LEU A 30 12.14 -15.11 6.75
CA LEU A 30 10.98 -16.01 6.83
C LEU A 30 11.38 -17.48 6.77
N ILE A 31 12.29 -17.84 5.86
CA ILE A 31 12.74 -19.22 5.68
C ILE A 31 13.58 -19.67 6.89
N GLU A 32 14.48 -18.82 7.36
CA GLU A 32 15.34 -19.06 8.53
C GLU A 32 14.48 -19.31 9.79
N HIS A 33 13.49 -18.46 10.03
CA HIS A 33 12.59 -18.61 11.19
C HIS A 33 11.66 -19.83 11.06
N ALA A 34 11.21 -20.17 9.85
CA ALA A 34 10.46 -21.42 9.61
C ALA A 34 11.31 -22.67 9.87
N GLN A 35 12.61 -22.64 9.57
CA GLN A 35 13.54 -23.73 9.88
C GLN A 35 13.75 -23.87 11.40
N PHE A 36 13.95 -22.74 12.11
CA PHE A 36 14.00 -22.73 13.56
C PHE A 36 12.75 -23.39 14.18
N HIS A 37 11.56 -22.99 13.74
CA HIS A 37 10.31 -23.60 14.20
C HIS A 37 10.20 -25.10 13.93
N LYS A 38 10.71 -25.55 12.78
CA LYS A 38 10.74 -26.97 12.45
C LYS A 38 11.70 -27.74 13.37
N GLU A 39 12.85 -27.16 13.72
CA GLU A 39 13.85 -27.82 14.57
C GLU A 39 13.49 -27.77 16.07
N THR A 40 12.99 -26.64 16.55
CA THR A 40 12.70 -26.41 17.97
C THR A 40 11.31 -26.88 18.37
N TYR A 41 10.30 -26.65 17.54
CA TYR A 41 8.90 -26.93 17.86
C TYR A 41 8.31 -28.08 17.02
N SER A 42 9.07 -28.64 16.07
CA SER A 42 8.59 -29.66 15.14
C SER A 42 7.36 -29.20 14.32
N ASP A 43 7.27 -27.89 14.07
CA ASP A 43 6.20 -27.33 13.27
C ASP A 43 6.35 -27.73 11.79
N SER A 44 5.21 -28.04 11.15
CA SER A 44 5.15 -28.06 9.70
C SER A 44 5.16 -26.62 9.16
N PHE A 45 5.55 -26.43 7.90
CA PHE A 45 5.52 -25.10 7.28
C PHE A 45 4.11 -24.47 7.28
N ILE A 46 3.05 -25.27 7.14
CA ILE A 46 1.67 -24.78 7.21
C ILE A 46 1.29 -24.35 8.64
N THR A 47 1.72 -25.12 9.64
CA THR A 47 1.53 -24.76 11.05
C THR A 47 2.24 -23.46 11.39
N PHE A 48 3.48 -23.31 10.94
CA PHE A 48 4.27 -22.09 11.05
C PHE A 48 3.51 -20.90 10.43
N LEU A 49 3.02 -21.04 9.20
CA LEU A 49 2.26 -19.97 8.54
C LEU A 49 0.99 -19.59 9.33
N SER A 50 0.28 -20.56 9.90
CA SER A 50 -0.88 -20.28 10.76
C SER A 50 -0.50 -19.55 12.06
N LYS A 51 0.65 -19.89 12.66
CA LYS A 51 1.19 -19.24 13.87
C LYS A 51 1.73 -17.83 13.63
N HIS A 52 2.05 -17.45 12.40
CA HIS A 52 2.62 -16.12 12.10
C HIS A 52 1.68 -15.21 11.30
N TYR A 53 0.77 -15.77 10.51
CA TYR A 53 -0.10 -15.04 9.57
C TYR A 53 -1.56 -15.51 9.57
N GLY A 54 -1.93 -16.47 10.43
CA GLY A 54 -3.25 -17.08 10.42
C GLY A 54 -3.91 -17.15 11.79
N GLU A 55 -4.75 -18.16 11.97
CA GLU A 55 -5.61 -18.34 13.14
C GLU A 55 -4.81 -18.45 14.46
N LEU A 56 -3.61 -19.02 14.42
CA LEU A 56 -2.81 -19.28 15.62
C LEU A 56 -1.92 -18.10 16.01
N LYS A 57 -1.92 -16.99 15.25
CA LYS A 57 -1.03 -15.84 15.45
C LYS A 57 -1.09 -15.25 16.85
N VAL A 58 -2.30 -15.01 17.36
CA VAL A 58 -2.51 -14.40 18.67
C VAL A 58 -1.96 -15.30 19.78
N ALA A 59 -2.37 -16.57 19.78
CA ALA A 59 -1.94 -17.54 20.80
C ALA A 59 -0.42 -17.77 20.76
N HIS A 60 0.18 -17.79 19.56
CA HIS A 60 1.62 -17.93 19.42
C HIS A 60 2.37 -16.71 19.97
N SER A 61 1.92 -15.49 19.62
CA SER A 61 2.53 -14.24 20.08
C SER A 61 2.40 -14.02 21.60
N GLU A 62 1.34 -14.53 22.23
CA GLU A 62 1.18 -14.45 23.69
C GLU A 62 2.11 -15.42 24.44
N LYS A 63 2.33 -16.61 23.87
CA LYS A 63 3.12 -17.67 24.50
C LYS A 63 4.63 -17.50 24.30
N HIS A 64 5.05 -16.92 23.17
CA HIS A 64 6.44 -16.78 22.77
C HIS A 64 6.82 -15.30 22.62
N GLN A 65 6.82 -14.57 23.74
CA GLN A 65 7.17 -13.14 23.75
C GLN A 65 8.66 -12.90 23.53
N GLU A 66 9.50 -13.91 23.81
CA GLU A 66 10.94 -13.91 23.57
C GLU A 66 11.30 -13.79 22.08
N GLU A 67 10.40 -14.20 21.18
CA GLU A 67 10.62 -14.17 19.72
C GLU A 67 10.11 -12.88 19.07
N LYS A 68 9.61 -11.91 19.86
CA LYS A 68 8.97 -10.70 19.33
C LYS A 68 9.86 -9.89 18.38
N GLU A 69 11.15 -9.71 18.70
CA GLU A 69 12.09 -8.98 17.84
C GLU A 69 12.38 -9.70 16.52
N GLU A 70 12.29 -11.03 16.51
CA GLU A 70 12.42 -11.84 15.29
C GLU A 70 11.17 -11.70 14.43
N HIS A 71 9.98 -11.71 15.05
CA HIS A 71 8.71 -11.53 14.36
C HIS A 71 8.66 -10.18 13.60
N GLU A 72 9.16 -9.10 14.20
CA GLU A 72 9.19 -7.76 13.56
C GLU A 72 10.02 -7.72 12.27
N LYS A 73 10.98 -8.64 12.09
CA LYS A 73 11.81 -8.74 10.88
C LYS A 73 11.13 -9.51 9.75
N LEU A 74 10.05 -10.26 10.07
CA LEU A 74 9.37 -11.09 9.09
C LEU A 74 8.65 -10.23 8.03
N PRO A 75 8.59 -10.69 6.77
CA PRO A 75 7.86 -9.99 5.73
C PRO A 75 6.33 -10.07 5.98
N PHE A 76 5.56 -9.24 5.29
CA PHE A 76 4.09 -9.26 5.29
C PHE A 76 3.41 -8.98 6.65
N GLN A 77 4.11 -8.28 7.55
CA GLN A 77 3.58 -7.77 8.82
C GLN A 77 2.68 -6.53 8.61
N PHE A 78 1.58 -6.67 7.86
CA PHE A 78 0.66 -5.55 7.60
C PHE A 78 -0.45 -5.50 8.65
N ASP A 79 -0.51 -4.41 9.42
CA ASP A 79 -1.63 -4.16 10.35
C ASP A 79 -2.82 -3.46 9.68
N TYR A 80 -2.63 -2.90 8.48
CA TYR A 80 -3.65 -2.20 7.69
C TYR A 80 -3.18 -2.03 6.24
N HIS A 81 -4.13 -1.87 5.30
CA HIS A 81 -3.84 -1.53 3.90
C HIS A 81 -3.25 -0.10 3.82
N VAL A 82 -1.94 0.02 4.03
CA VAL A 82 -1.22 1.27 3.73
C VAL A 82 -0.96 1.30 2.24
N VAL A 83 -1.50 2.31 1.57
CA VAL A 83 -1.06 2.64 0.21
C VAL A 83 0.39 3.10 0.31
N ASP A 84 1.33 2.25 -0.10
CA ASP A 84 2.75 2.57 -0.09
C ASP A 84 3.07 3.52 -1.26
N PHE A 85 3.13 4.82 -0.99
CA PHE A 85 3.43 5.85 -1.98
C PHE A 85 4.93 5.86 -2.29
N HIS A 86 5.34 5.11 -3.31
CA HIS A 86 6.70 5.18 -3.83
C HIS A 86 6.88 6.49 -4.61
N LYS A 87 7.62 7.44 -4.05
CA LYS A 87 8.06 8.64 -4.79
C LYS A 87 9.26 8.28 -5.66
N VAL A 88 9.04 8.18 -6.96
CA VAL A 88 10.11 8.19 -7.96
C VAL A 88 10.34 9.64 -8.37
N THR A 89 11.40 10.26 -7.88
CA THR A 89 11.88 11.55 -8.38
C THR A 89 12.75 11.30 -9.60
N PHE A 90 12.29 11.77 -10.76
CA PHE A 90 13.14 11.89 -11.93
C PHE A 90 13.97 13.17 -11.78
N GLU A 91 15.27 13.09 -12.09
CA GLU A 91 16.13 14.26 -12.26
C GLU A 91 15.50 15.16 -13.33
N ASP A 92 15.52 16.48 -13.13
CA ASP A 92 14.76 17.45 -13.92
C ASP A 92 14.98 17.29 -15.43
N ILE A 93 14.11 16.50 -16.07
CA ILE A 93 14.02 16.50 -17.52
C ILE A 93 13.34 17.82 -17.85
N GLU A 94 14.12 18.79 -18.34
CA GLU A 94 13.58 19.98 -19.00
C GLU A 94 12.75 19.51 -20.20
N VAL A 95 11.46 19.26 -20.00
CA VAL A 95 10.53 19.04 -21.09
C VAL A 95 10.18 20.42 -21.62
N PRO A 96 10.61 20.79 -22.85
CA PRO A 96 10.22 22.07 -23.42
C PRO A 96 8.70 22.08 -23.56
N LEU A 97 8.04 22.92 -22.77
CA LEU A 97 6.60 23.14 -22.89
C LEU A 97 6.35 23.75 -24.27
N PRO A 98 5.54 23.13 -25.15
CA PRO A 98 5.10 23.81 -26.35
C PRO A 98 4.43 25.12 -25.93
N SER A 99 4.76 26.22 -26.61
CA SER A 99 4.11 27.50 -26.35
C SER A 99 2.61 27.32 -26.35
N ILE A 100 1.97 27.81 -25.29
CA ILE A 100 0.54 27.67 -25.04
C ILE A 100 -0.17 28.15 -26.32
N LEU A 101 -0.76 27.22 -27.07
CA LEU A 101 -1.65 27.56 -28.17
C LEU A 101 -2.69 28.51 -27.59
N ALA A 102 -2.74 29.73 -28.14
CA ALA A 102 -3.58 30.81 -27.66
C ALA A 102 -4.94 30.28 -27.24
N PHE A 103 -5.32 30.55 -26.00
CA PHE A 103 -6.59 30.12 -25.44
C PHE A 103 -7.70 30.69 -26.32
N VAL A 104 -8.26 29.87 -27.20
CA VAL A 104 -9.42 30.27 -28.00
C VAL A 104 -10.56 30.37 -27.01
N GLU A 105 -10.92 31.60 -26.66
CA GLU A 105 -12.05 31.89 -25.79
C GLU A 105 -13.32 31.37 -26.46
N ARG A 106 -13.67 30.12 -26.16
CA ARG A 106 -14.93 29.54 -26.62
C ARG A 106 -16.02 30.04 -25.70
N LYS A 107 -17.01 30.71 -26.28
CA LYS A 107 -18.26 31.07 -25.60
C LYS A 107 -18.82 29.82 -24.92
N GLN A 108 -18.84 29.80 -23.59
CA GLN A 108 -19.38 28.69 -22.83
C GLN A 108 -20.88 28.59 -23.12
N LEU A 109 -21.30 27.49 -23.75
CA LEU A 109 -22.71 27.19 -24.08
C LEU A 109 -23.41 26.40 -22.97
N PHE A 110 -22.78 26.26 -21.81
CA PHE A 110 -23.31 25.57 -20.66
C PHE A 110 -23.05 26.42 -19.41
N TYR A 111 -23.95 26.34 -18.44
CA TYR A 111 -23.77 26.93 -17.12
C TYR A 111 -23.80 25.81 -16.08
N TYR A 112 -22.94 25.91 -15.07
CA TYR A 112 -22.89 24.92 -14.01
C TYR A 112 -24.01 25.20 -13.01
N GLN A 113 -24.90 24.23 -12.83
CA GLN A 113 -25.95 24.30 -11.83
C GLN A 113 -25.51 23.42 -10.66
N ASN A 114 -25.15 24.06 -9.55
CA ASN A 114 -24.68 23.35 -8.37
C ASN A 114 -25.90 22.78 -7.61
N PHE A 115 -26.12 21.47 -7.76
CA PHE A 115 -27.18 20.74 -7.06
C PHE A 115 -26.71 20.10 -5.75
N TYR A 116 -25.47 20.34 -5.31
CA TYR A 116 -24.97 19.82 -4.05
C TYR A 116 -25.53 20.62 -2.88
N ASN A 117 -26.33 19.97 -2.05
CA ASN A 117 -26.59 20.41 -0.67
C ASN A 117 -25.48 19.87 0.23
N SER A 118 -24.26 20.41 0.12
CA SER A 118 -23.20 20.14 1.09
C SER A 118 -23.32 21.08 2.29
N PRO A 119 -23.17 20.60 3.54
CA PRO A 119 -23.00 21.44 4.72
C PRO A 119 -21.81 22.40 4.62
N ASP A 120 -20.84 22.14 3.72
CA ASP A 120 -19.71 23.04 3.47
C ASP A 120 -20.16 24.43 3.00
N ALA A 121 -21.32 24.52 2.33
CA ALA A 121 -21.92 25.78 1.91
C ALA A 121 -22.37 26.65 3.10
N LEU A 122 -22.57 26.05 4.28
CA LEU A 122 -22.93 26.76 5.53
C LEU A 122 -21.71 27.39 6.21
N GLY A 123 -20.50 27.22 5.67
CA GLY A 123 -19.30 27.86 6.18
C GLY A 123 -18.79 27.31 7.51
N VAL A 124 -19.38 26.21 8.02
CA VAL A 124 -19.01 25.56 9.29
C VAL A 124 -17.55 25.09 9.28
N PHE A 125 -17.00 24.76 8.11
CA PHE A 125 -15.61 24.35 7.92
C PHE A 125 -14.73 25.41 7.26
N GLN A 126 -15.18 26.67 7.16
CA GLN A 126 -14.30 27.75 6.72
C GLN A 126 -13.53 28.32 7.93
N PRO A 127 -12.25 28.68 7.76
CA PRO A 127 -11.48 29.29 8.83
C PRO A 127 -12.12 30.61 9.30
N PRO A 128 -11.94 30.99 10.58
CA PRO A 128 -12.50 32.22 11.13
C PRO A 128 -12.06 33.42 10.31
N ARG A 129 -13.04 34.18 9.80
CA ARG A 129 -12.78 35.48 9.18
C ARG A 129 -12.71 36.50 10.30
N TYR A 130 -11.51 36.95 10.64
CA TYR A 130 -11.32 38.04 11.59
C TYR A 130 -11.94 39.33 11.05
N ILE A 131 -12.69 40.04 11.90
CA ILE A 131 -13.19 41.41 11.68
C ILE A 131 -12.10 42.39 12.07
#